data_AF-A0A1H3L048-F1
#
_entry.id   AF-A0A1H3L048-F1
#
_cell.length_a   1.000
_cell.length_b   1.000
_cell.length_c   1.000
_cell.angle_alpha   90.00
_cell.angle_beta   90.00
_cell.angle_gamma   90.00
#
_symmetry.space_group_name_H-M   'P 1'
#
loop_
_entity.id
_entity.type
_entity.pdbx_description
1 polymer ?
#
loop_
_entity_poly.entity_id
_entity_poly.type
_entity_poly.pdbx_seq_one_letter_code
_entity_poly.pdbx_strand_id
1 'polypeptide(L)'
;MQTINEFKNEIDKLYLDNTLAMRVIRGEVKRDADKVSILAYQCNMARMKTTDIKLPTFIEIIADANGIIKDISLYDNFKGSQGMVCSGKYLDKTLKSYLLNKNINSDFSILKYTKNYHCRHTYEVVAAGISFYHFLVDGKLDYGSFLNKTVAYECEAGLEIKDELVINDDEYLLKENVHFNAKDLKMLSNGKIGAIDAFKLDGNFFHNGLMVDDFVKEITPCDTASKVTLNMMRLFNCPWKMLGRIVGKNRNFYFTNLVPSSFYGVLIQAISLILFPNNYNYFQHTMAGLQREDNIPLCSGMVINFDEINEFYPDLIKYI
;
A
#
# COMPACT_ATOMS: atom_id res chain seq x y z
N MET A 1 -13.86 8.75 17.61
CA MET A 1 -13.08 8.91 16.37
C MET A 1 -12.08 10.01 16.62
N GLN A 2 -10.81 9.73 16.39
CA GLN A 2 -9.75 10.73 16.49
C GLN A 2 -9.96 11.85 15.45
N THR A 3 -9.34 13.00 15.73
CA THR A 3 -9.28 14.15 14.85
C THR A 3 -8.15 14.00 13.83
N ILE A 4 -8.24 14.75 12.73
CA ILE A 4 -7.15 14.84 11.74
C ILE A 4 -5.83 15.29 12.38
N ASN A 5 -5.86 16.17 13.39
CA ASN A 5 -4.65 16.64 14.05
C ASN A 5 -3.96 15.52 14.84
N GLU A 6 -4.71 14.58 15.40
CA GLU A 6 -4.14 13.41 16.07
C GLU A 6 -3.43 12.49 15.08
N PHE A 7 -4.06 12.20 13.93
CA PHE A 7 -3.42 11.43 12.86
C PHE A 7 -2.16 12.14 12.31
N LYS A 8 -2.19 13.48 12.18
CA LYS A 8 -1.00 14.25 11.77
C LYS A 8 0.14 14.09 12.77
N ASN A 9 -0.16 14.18 14.06
CA ASN A 9 0.82 13.97 15.12
C ASN A 9 1.38 12.53 15.09
N GLU A 10 0.56 11.52 14.78
CA GLU A 10 1.02 10.14 14.60
C GLU A 10 1.97 10.03 13.40
N ILE A 11 1.60 10.60 12.25
CA ILE A 11 2.47 10.67 11.08
C ILE A 11 3.79 11.33 11.46
N ASP A 12 3.77 12.50 12.11
CA ASP A 12 4.99 13.26 12.45
C ASP A 12 5.94 12.47 13.34
N LYS A 13 5.43 11.62 14.23
CA LYS A 13 6.20 10.70 15.08
C LYS A 13 6.81 9.51 14.34
N LEU A 14 6.46 9.24 13.07
CA LEU A 14 7.11 8.19 12.28
C LEU A 14 8.54 8.61 11.89
N TYR A 15 9.50 7.72 12.14
CA TYR A 15 10.90 7.86 11.75
C TYR A 15 11.45 6.51 11.27
N LEU A 16 12.49 6.56 10.43
CA LEU A 16 13.19 5.36 9.97
C LEU A 16 14.31 5.06 10.97
N ASP A 17 14.15 4.07 11.84
CA ASP A 17 15.15 3.67 12.85
C ASP A 17 15.98 2.48 12.37
N ASN A 18 16.99 2.74 11.54
CA ASN A 18 17.75 1.68 10.85
C ASN A 18 16.91 0.79 9.91
N THR A 19 15.70 1.24 9.59
CA THR A 19 14.80 0.64 8.62
C THR A 19 15.14 1.15 7.22
N LEU A 20 15.15 0.28 6.22
CA LEU A 20 15.33 0.64 4.82
C LEU A 20 14.09 1.35 4.26
N ALA A 21 12.94 0.73 4.48
CA ALA A 21 11.65 1.20 4.00
C ALA A 21 10.56 0.89 5.03
N MET A 22 9.56 1.76 5.09
CA MET A 22 8.40 1.62 5.96
C MET A 22 7.15 2.10 5.23
N ARG A 23 6.05 1.39 5.44
CA ARG A 23 4.72 1.82 5.02
C ARG A 23 3.79 1.68 6.20
N VAL A 24 3.08 2.76 6.53
CA VAL A 24 2.02 2.75 7.54
C VAL A 24 0.73 3.12 6.85
N ILE A 25 -0.36 2.40 7.11
CA ILE A 25 -1.73 2.82 6.82
C ILE A 25 -2.54 2.69 8.10
N ARG A 26 -3.38 3.67 8.38
CA ARG A 26 -4.27 3.64 9.53
C ARG A 26 -5.59 4.24 9.12
N GLY A 27 -6.66 3.80 9.74
CA GLY A 27 -7.94 4.46 9.58
C GLY A 27 -8.94 4.12 10.66
N GLU A 28 -9.97 4.95 10.72
CA GLU A 28 -11.12 4.80 11.58
C GLU A 28 -12.38 4.93 10.75
N VAL A 29 -13.38 4.11 11.09
CA VAL A 29 -14.70 4.18 10.48
C VAL A 29 -15.72 4.31 11.60
N LYS A 30 -16.62 5.28 11.45
CA LYS A 30 -17.75 5.50 12.35
C LYS A 30 -19.04 5.53 11.54
N ARG A 31 -20.03 4.77 11.98
CA ARG A 31 -21.38 4.69 11.42
C ARG A 31 -22.34 5.23 12.46
N ASP A 32 -22.97 6.32 12.13
CA ASP A 32 -24.08 6.91 12.86
C ASP A 32 -25.40 6.62 12.10
N ALA A 33 -26.54 6.95 12.69
CA ALA A 33 -27.85 6.63 12.11
C ALA A 33 -28.07 7.25 10.71
N ASP A 34 -27.46 8.41 10.45
CA ASP A 34 -27.64 9.22 9.25
C ASP A 34 -26.37 9.34 8.38
N LYS A 35 -25.22 8.90 8.90
CA LYS A 35 -23.91 9.21 8.34
C LYS A 35 -22.90 8.08 8.53
N VAL A 36 -22.05 7.87 7.53
CA VAL A 36 -20.80 7.11 7.65
C VAL A 36 -19.63 8.08 7.49
N SER A 37 -18.69 8.03 8.43
CA SER A 37 -17.42 8.79 8.40
C SER A 37 -16.26 7.81 8.32
N ILE A 38 -15.41 7.97 7.31
CA ILE A 38 -14.18 7.20 7.12
C ILE A 38 -13.03 8.19 7.14
N LEU A 39 -12.08 7.99 8.05
CA LEU A 39 -10.86 8.78 8.14
C LEU A 39 -9.67 7.84 8.00
N ALA A 40 -8.83 8.02 6.98
CA ALA A 40 -7.69 7.13 6.77
C ALA A 40 -6.48 7.87 6.22
N TYR A 41 -5.30 7.40 6.59
CA TYR A 41 -4.04 7.88 6.00
C TYR A 41 -3.14 6.71 5.67
N GLN A 42 -2.21 6.95 4.75
CA GLN A 42 -1.00 6.19 4.63
C GLN A 42 0.23 7.09 4.68
N CYS A 43 1.38 6.53 5.05
CA CYS A 43 2.67 7.17 4.96
C CYS A 43 3.70 6.15 4.45
N ASN A 44 4.27 6.43 3.28
CA ASN A 44 5.42 5.69 2.77
C ASN A 44 6.70 6.42 3.16
N MET A 45 7.69 5.65 3.59
CA MET A 45 8.97 6.16 4.02
C MET A 45 10.10 5.29 3.48
N ALA A 46 11.16 5.92 2.99
CA ALA A 46 12.35 5.23 2.51
C ALA A 46 13.60 6.03 2.88
N ARG A 47 14.65 5.32 3.27
CA ARG A 47 15.92 5.93 3.68
C ARG A 47 16.81 6.13 2.45
N MET A 48 17.00 7.38 2.05
CA MET A 48 17.88 7.74 0.93
C MET A 48 19.12 8.49 1.44
N LYS A 49 20.29 7.84 1.48
CA LYS A 49 21.61 8.42 1.78
C LYS A 49 21.71 9.24 3.08
N THR A 50 21.22 10.49 3.08
CA THR A 50 21.24 11.46 4.19
C THR A 50 19.86 12.03 4.53
N THR A 51 18.81 11.61 3.82
CA THR A 51 17.46 12.16 3.95
C THR A 51 16.44 11.03 3.98
N ASP A 52 15.58 11.07 4.99
CA ASP A 52 14.40 10.23 5.03
C ASP A 52 13.32 10.87 4.15
N ILE A 53 12.85 10.11 3.16
CA ILE A 53 11.69 10.49 2.37
C ILE A 53 10.46 10.10 3.18
N LYS A 54 9.51 11.03 3.34
CA LYS A 54 8.26 10.82 4.09
C LYS A 54 7.08 11.35 3.32
N LEU A 55 6.17 10.45 2.97
CA LEU A 55 5.16 10.67 1.94
C LEU A 55 3.76 10.35 2.48
N PRO A 56 3.20 11.25 3.32
CA PRO A 56 1.83 11.09 3.79
C PRO A 56 0.79 11.33 2.69
N THR A 57 -0.29 10.56 2.74
CA THR A 57 -1.52 10.72 1.96
C THR A 57 -2.68 10.49 2.92
N PHE A 58 -3.60 11.44 2.99
CA PHE A 58 -4.69 11.42 3.96
C PHE A 58 -6.01 11.71 3.26
N ILE A 59 -7.01 10.88 3.52
CA ILE A 59 -8.34 10.99 2.92
C ILE A 59 -9.41 10.90 3.99
N GLU A 60 -10.40 11.78 3.89
CA GLU A 60 -11.65 11.70 4.61
C GLU A 60 -12.79 11.44 3.62
N ILE A 61 -13.70 10.53 3.98
CA ILE A 61 -14.90 10.20 3.20
C ILE A 61 -16.11 10.33 4.12
N ILE A 62 -17.13 11.05 3.67
CA ILE A 62 -18.42 11.17 4.33
C ILE A 62 -19.50 10.64 3.40
N ALA A 63 -20.25 9.65 3.85
CA ALA A 63 -21.41 9.13 3.14
C ALA A 63 -22.70 9.29 3.98
N ASP A 64 -23.85 9.33 3.30
CA ASP A 64 -25.15 9.31 3.95
C ASP A 64 -25.53 7.90 4.45
N ALA A 65 -26.69 7.78 5.09
CA ALA A 65 -27.24 6.51 5.58
C ALA A 65 -27.38 5.41 4.50
N ASN A 66 -27.50 5.79 3.22
CA ASN A 66 -27.60 4.86 2.10
C ASN A 66 -26.22 4.46 1.53
N GLY A 67 -25.14 4.98 2.11
CA GLY A 67 -23.77 4.80 1.65
C GLY A 67 -23.38 5.68 0.46
N ILE A 68 -24.16 6.70 0.13
CA ILE A 68 -23.82 7.62 -0.96
C ILE A 68 -22.79 8.64 -0.46
N ILE A 69 -21.61 8.66 -1.08
CA ILE A 69 -20.53 9.61 -0.76
C ILE A 69 -21.03 11.03 -1.05
N LYS A 70 -21.14 11.85 0.00
CA LYS A 70 -21.53 13.27 -0.07
C LYS A 70 -20.35 14.21 -0.04
N ASP A 71 -19.28 13.80 0.63
CA ASP A 71 -18.03 14.55 0.67
C ASP A 71 -16.84 13.61 0.69
N ILE A 72 -15.75 14.07 0.08
CA ILE A 72 -14.47 13.38 0.05
C ILE A 72 -13.36 14.41 -0.13
N SER A 73 -12.31 14.32 0.69
CA SER A 73 -11.22 15.28 0.66
C SER A 73 -9.86 14.59 0.72
N LEU A 74 -8.93 15.05 -0.11
CA LEU A 74 -7.50 14.79 0.02
C LEU A 74 -6.87 15.98 0.75
N TYR A 75 -6.19 15.73 1.87
CA TYR A 75 -5.66 16.82 2.69
C TYR A 75 -4.42 17.47 2.09
N ASP A 76 -4.26 18.77 2.36
CA ASP A 76 -3.19 19.64 1.83
C ASP A 76 -1.77 19.18 2.19
N ASN A 77 -1.61 18.36 3.23
CA ASN A 77 -0.32 17.77 3.61
C ASN A 77 0.07 16.58 2.72
N PHE A 78 -0.66 16.32 1.63
CA PHE A 78 -0.26 15.35 0.62
C PHE A 78 1.13 15.69 0.07
N LYS A 79 2.09 14.79 0.30
CA LYS A 79 3.44 14.90 -0.29
C LYS A 79 3.69 13.92 -1.45
N GLY A 80 2.74 13.00 -1.70
CA GLY A 80 2.79 11.99 -2.78
C GLY A 80 4.08 11.17 -2.81
N SER A 81 4.32 10.36 -3.84
CA SER A 81 5.71 10.04 -4.20
C SER A 81 6.24 11.24 -4.98
N GLN A 82 7.32 11.88 -4.55
CA GLN A 82 7.90 13.04 -5.24
C GLN A 82 8.55 12.66 -6.60
N GLY A 83 7.78 12.05 -7.50
CA GLY A 83 8.00 12.18 -8.94
C GLY A 83 7.66 13.60 -9.37
N MET A 84 8.17 14.03 -10.52
CA MET A 84 8.19 15.44 -10.98
C MET A 84 6.82 16.15 -11.00
N VAL A 85 5.70 15.43 -10.87
CA VAL A 85 4.35 15.91 -11.23
C VAL A 85 3.22 15.47 -10.28
N CYS A 86 3.53 15.00 -9.06
CA CYS A 86 2.48 14.72 -8.07
C CYS A 86 1.85 16.02 -7.54
N SER A 87 0.62 16.34 -7.97
CA SER A 87 -0.12 17.53 -7.52
C SER A 87 -1.32 17.16 -6.64
N GLY A 88 -1.30 17.58 -5.37
CA GLY A 88 -2.40 17.35 -4.42
C GLY A 88 -3.73 17.94 -4.89
N LYS A 89 -3.72 19.15 -5.46
CA LYS A 89 -4.94 19.80 -5.98
C LYS A 89 -5.55 19.03 -7.16
N TYR A 90 -4.71 18.54 -8.06
CA TYR A 90 -5.15 17.70 -9.17
C TYR A 90 -5.79 16.40 -8.65
N LEU A 91 -5.10 15.72 -7.74
CA LEU A 91 -5.56 14.44 -7.20
C LEU A 91 -6.83 14.58 -6.36
N ASP A 92 -6.99 15.66 -5.59
CA ASP A 92 -8.23 15.96 -4.88
C ASP A 92 -9.42 16.15 -5.84
N LYS A 93 -9.22 16.93 -6.91
CA LYS A 93 -10.24 17.11 -7.96
C LYS A 93 -10.60 15.79 -8.64
N THR A 94 -9.60 14.98 -9.02
CA THR A 94 -9.81 13.67 -9.63
C THR A 94 -10.59 12.75 -8.69
N LEU A 95 -10.20 12.70 -7.41
CA LEU A 95 -10.83 11.87 -6.39
C LEU A 95 -12.31 12.25 -6.22
N LYS A 96 -12.61 13.55 -6.09
CA LYS A 96 -13.98 14.09 -6.02
C LYS A 96 -14.79 13.76 -7.26
N SER A 97 -14.23 14.00 -8.45
CA SER A 97 -14.89 13.71 -9.72
C SER A 97 -15.21 12.22 -9.88
N TYR A 98 -14.36 11.33 -9.36
CA TYR A 98 -14.53 9.90 -9.50
C TYR A 98 -15.46 9.30 -8.44
N LEU A 99 -15.49 9.82 -7.21
CA LEU A 99 -16.16 9.15 -6.09
C LEU A 99 -17.40 9.86 -5.55
N LEU A 100 -17.55 11.17 -5.73
CA LEU A 100 -18.74 11.86 -5.25
C LEU A 100 -20.02 11.25 -5.85
N ASN A 101 -21.04 11.14 -5.00
CA ASN A 101 -22.33 10.51 -5.30
C ASN A 101 -22.29 9.01 -5.66
N LYS A 102 -21.13 8.35 -5.53
CA LYS A 102 -21.08 6.89 -5.64
C LYS A 102 -21.47 6.21 -4.33
N ASN A 103 -21.95 4.97 -4.44
CA ASN A 103 -22.35 4.19 -3.28
C ASN A 103 -21.21 3.29 -2.78
N ILE A 104 -20.79 3.45 -1.53
CA ILE A 104 -19.76 2.59 -0.90
C ILE A 104 -20.25 1.16 -0.66
N ASN A 105 -21.57 0.94 -0.60
CA ASN A 105 -22.18 -0.38 -0.45
C ASN A 105 -22.19 -1.20 -1.75
N SER A 106 -21.86 -0.60 -2.90
CA SER A 106 -21.98 -1.25 -4.21
C SER A 106 -20.80 -2.17 -4.56
N ASP A 107 -20.83 -3.43 -4.14
CA ASP A 107 -19.95 -4.57 -4.56
C ASP A 107 -18.50 -4.17 -4.93
N PHE A 108 -17.89 -3.25 -4.17
CA PHE A 108 -16.54 -2.71 -4.43
C PHE A 108 -16.29 -2.18 -5.85
N SER A 109 -17.34 -1.84 -6.61
CA SER A 109 -17.24 -1.39 -8.00
C SER A 109 -16.34 -0.15 -8.17
N ILE A 110 -16.36 0.72 -7.17
CA ILE A 110 -15.52 1.93 -7.06
C ILE A 110 -14.03 1.61 -6.85
N LEU A 111 -13.69 0.41 -6.40
CA LEU A 111 -12.30 -0.04 -6.19
C LEU A 111 -11.77 -0.86 -7.38
N LYS A 112 -12.62 -1.22 -8.35
CA LYS A 112 -12.25 -2.11 -9.46
C LYS A 112 -11.20 -1.51 -10.40
N TYR A 113 -11.21 -0.19 -10.58
CA TYR A 113 -10.40 0.50 -11.59
C TYR A 113 -9.41 1.45 -10.92
N THR A 114 -8.28 0.92 -10.46
CA THR A 114 -7.19 1.70 -9.82
C THR A 114 -6.75 2.89 -10.67
N LYS A 115 -6.73 2.76 -12.00
CA LYS A 115 -6.35 3.83 -12.92
C LYS A 115 -7.18 5.10 -12.74
N ASN A 116 -8.47 5.01 -12.40
CA ASN A 116 -9.34 6.17 -12.26
C ASN A 116 -8.98 7.10 -11.07
N TYR A 117 -8.14 6.63 -10.16
CA TYR A 117 -7.66 7.43 -9.03
C TYR A 117 -6.48 8.33 -9.41
N HIS A 118 -5.83 8.05 -10.55
CA HIS A 118 -4.59 8.67 -11.05
C HIS A 118 -3.40 8.67 -10.05
N CYS A 119 -3.57 8.09 -8.86
CA CYS A 119 -2.56 7.91 -7.85
C CYS A 119 -2.81 6.62 -7.09
N ARG A 120 -1.78 5.79 -6.99
CA ARG A 120 -1.85 4.53 -6.24
C ARG A 120 -2.06 4.78 -4.75
N HIS A 121 -1.51 5.87 -4.21
CA HIS A 121 -1.65 6.18 -2.79
C HIS A 121 -3.08 6.53 -2.40
N THR A 122 -3.77 7.32 -3.22
CA THR A 122 -5.17 7.69 -2.96
C THR A 122 -6.07 6.46 -3.09
N TYR A 123 -5.84 5.63 -4.13
CA TYR A 123 -6.51 4.34 -4.28
C TYR A 123 -6.35 3.46 -3.04
N GLU A 124 -5.12 3.25 -2.57
CA GLU A 124 -4.84 2.37 -1.44
C GLU A 124 -5.52 2.82 -0.15
N VAL A 125 -5.53 4.12 0.15
CA VAL A 125 -6.20 4.68 1.34
C VAL A 125 -7.72 4.53 1.23
N VAL A 126 -8.30 4.86 0.07
CA VAL A 126 -9.75 4.69 -0.15
C VAL A 126 -10.14 3.24 -0.04
N ALA A 127 -9.40 2.35 -0.70
CA ALA A 127 -9.69 0.93 -0.69
C ALA A 127 -9.51 0.33 0.71
N ALA A 128 -8.52 0.75 1.50
CA ALA A 128 -8.41 0.30 2.89
C ALA A 128 -9.59 0.78 3.75
N GLY A 129 -9.93 2.08 3.69
CA GLY A 129 -11.03 2.65 4.45
C GLY A 129 -12.39 2.03 4.12
N ILE A 130 -12.70 1.87 2.82
CA ILE A 130 -13.97 1.28 2.37
C ILE A 130 -14.02 -0.22 2.70
N SER A 131 -12.92 -0.94 2.55
CA SER A 131 -12.92 -2.38 2.89
C SER A 131 -13.03 -2.62 4.39
N PHE A 132 -12.46 -1.73 5.19
CA PHE A 132 -12.67 -1.76 6.63
C PHE A 132 -14.10 -1.37 7.03
N TYR A 133 -14.73 -0.43 6.32
CA TYR A 133 -16.16 -0.17 6.49
C TYR A 133 -17.01 -1.44 6.27
N HIS A 134 -16.77 -2.18 5.18
CA HIS A 134 -17.46 -3.45 4.92
C HIS A 134 -17.16 -4.51 5.98
N PHE A 135 -15.93 -4.54 6.51
CA PHE A 135 -15.58 -5.39 7.64
C PHE A 135 -16.46 -5.10 8.86
N LEU A 136 -16.67 -3.82 9.21
CA LEU A 136 -17.53 -3.41 10.32
C LEU A 136 -19.02 -3.69 10.05
N VAL A 137 -19.49 -3.50 8.82
CA VAL A 137 -20.88 -3.83 8.43
C VAL A 137 -21.18 -5.31 8.66
N ASP A 138 -20.33 -6.19 8.15
CA ASP A 138 -20.45 -7.64 8.35
C ASP A 138 -20.37 -8.04 9.83
N GLY A 139 -19.49 -7.36 10.59
CA GLY A 139 -19.32 -7.56 12.03
C GLY A 139 -20.43 -6.94 12.87
N LYS A 140 -21.37 -6.20 12.27
CA LYS A 140 -22.41 -5.41 12.95
C LYS A 140 -21.83 -4.44 13.98
N LEU A 141 -20.72 -3.80 13.62
CA LEU A 141 -20.05 -2.79 14.43
C LEU A 141 -20.32 -1.39 13.85
N ASP A 142 -20.56 -0.44 14.74
CA ASP A 142 -20.78 0.96 14.39
C ASP A 142 -19.48 1.78 14.39
N TYR A 143 -18.45 1.30 15.08
CA TYR A 143 -17.15 1.95 15.14
C TYR A 143 -16.03 0.92 15.11
N GLY A 144 -14.90 1.32 14.51
CA GLY A 144 -13.66 0.57 14.62
C GLY A 144 -12.48 1.34 14.06
N SER A 145 -11.30 0.77 14.28
CA SER A 145 -10.04 1.28 13.77
C SER A 145 -9.16 0.16 13.26
N PHE A 146 -8.31 0.48 12.29
CA PHE A 146 -7.25 -0.39 11.84
C PHE A 146 -5.92 0.36 11.75
N LEU A 147 -4.83 -0.39 11.95
CA LEU A 147 -3.47 0.02 11.65
C LEU A 147 -2.82 -1.12 10.87
N ASN A 148 -2.15 -0.84 9.76
CA ASN A 148 -1.21 -1.76 9.15
C ASN A 148 0.14 -1.06 8.95
N LYS A 149 1.20 -1.64 9.49
CA LYS A 149 2.55 -1.10 9.48
C LYS A 149 3.52 -2.18 9.02
N THR A 150 4.10 -1.97 7.84
CA THR A 150 5.11 -2.84 7.25
C THR A 150 6.46 -2.15 7.32
N VAL A 151 7.49 -2.84 7.80
CA VAL A 151 8.84 -2.30 7.97
C VAL A 151 9.86 -3.31 7.47
N ALA A 152 10.85 -2.85 6.70
CA ALA A 152 11.95 -3.68 6.22
C ALA A 152 13.29 -3.24 6.81
N TYR A 153 14.09 -4.23 7.19
CA TYR A 153 15.45 -4.11 7.71
C TYR A 153 16.39 -4.92 6.83
N GLU A 154 17.60 -4.40 6.63
CA GLU A 154 18.69 -5.19 6.07
C GLU A 154 19.25 -6.13 7.15
N CYS A 155 19.52 -7.37 6.79
CA CYS A 155 20.20 -8.34 7.66
C CYS A 155 21.23 -9.15 6.86
N GLU A 156 22.09 -9.91 7.53
CA GLU A 156 23.17 -10.67 6.86
C GLU A 156 22.67 -11.64 5.78
N ALA A 157 21.46 -12.19 5.95
CA ALA A 157 20.87 -13.16 5.03
C ALA A 157 20.01 -12.52 3.90
N GLY A 158 19.81 -11.20 3.93
CA GLY A 158 18.96 -10.47 2.99
C GLY A 158 18.12 -9.40 3.69
N LEU A 159 16.82 -9.67 3.89
CA LEU A 159 15.89 -8.76 4.55
C LEU A 159 15.13 -9.43 5.69
N GLU A 160 14.92 -8.69 6.77
CA GLU A 160 13.84 -8.96 7.73
C GLU A 160 12.70 -7.98 7.47
N ILE A 161 11.48 -8.48 7.30
CA ILE A 161 10.27 -7.67 7.15
C ILE A 161 9.31 -7.98 8.29
N LYS A 162 8.78 -6.93 8.91
CA LYS A 162 7.75 -7.01 9.95
C LYS A 162 6.49 -6.35 9.43
N ASP A 163 5.39 -7.10 9.37
CA ASP A 163 4.07 -6.59 9.03
C ASP A 163 3.15 -6.68 10.25
N GLU A 164 2.87 -5.53 10.85
CA GLU A 164 1.98 -5.34 11.98
C GLU A 164 0.59 -4.98 11.45
N LEU A 165 -0.45 -5.65 11.95
CA LEU A 165 -1.84 -5.29 11.70
C LEU A 165 -2.57 -5.26 13.04
N VAL A 166 -3.25 -4.15 13.33
CA VAL A 166 -4.14 -4.02 14.48
C VAL A 166 -5.55 -3.75 13.97
N ILE A 167 -6.54 -4.50 14.44
CA ILE A 167 -7.97 -4.30 14.13
C ILE A 167 -8.74 -4.30 15.44
N ASN A 168 -9.36 -3.17 15.81
CA ASN A 168 -10.19 -3.06 17.02
C ASN A 168 -9.54 -3.70 18.27
N ASP A 169 -8.25 -3.42 18.49
CA ASP A 169 -7.40 -3.93 19.58
C ASP A 169 -6.83 -5.34 19.41
N ASP A 170 -7.25 -6.12 18.40
CA ASP A 170 -6.58 -7.38 18.06
C ASP A 170 -5.30 -7.12 17.25
N GLU A 171 -4.18 -7.63 17.74
CA GLU A 171 -2.87 -7.45 17.14
C GLU A 171 -2.39 -8.71 16.41
N TYR A 172 -1.96 -8.50 15.17
CA TYR A 172 -1.38 -9.52 14.30
C TYR A 172 0.01 -9.05 13.88
N LEU A 173 0.98 -9.95 13.96
CA LEU A 173 2.34 -9.66 13.54
C LEU A 173 2.86 -10.80 12.67
N LEU A 174 3.24 -10.48 11.45
CA LEU A 174 3.96 -11.36 10.55
C LEU A 174 5.42 -10.92 10.53
N LYS A 175 6.32 -11.82 10.93
CA LYS A 175 7.77 -11.64 10.80
C LYS A 175 8.26 -12.51 9.67
N GLU A 176 8.95 -11.94 8.70
CA GLU A 176 9.36 -12.57 7.45
C GLU A 176 10.85 -12.36 7.22
N ASN A 177 11.60 -13.45 7.01
CA ASN A 177 12.98 -13.40 6.57
C ASN A 177 13.03 -13.74 5.08
N VAL A 178 13.52 -12.78 4.31
CA VAL A 178 13.69 -12.90 2.86
C VAL A 178 15.16 -13.13 2.57
N HIS A 179 15.47 -14.31 2.05
CA HIS A 179 16.83 -14.72 1.72
C HIS A 179 17.05 -14.64 0.22
N PHE A 180 18.00 -13.80 -0.19
CA PHE A 180 18.42 -13.66 -1.58
C PHE A 180 19.83 -13.08 -1.65
N ASN A 181 20.54 -13.35 -2.75
CA ASN A 181 21.71 -12.56 -3.10
C ASN A 181 21.37 -11.61 -4.24
N ALA A 182 22.07 -10.48 -4.31
CA ALA A 182 21.89 -9.51 -5.39
C ALA A 182 22.04 -10.14 -6.80
N LYS A 183 22.98 -11.09 -6.95
CA LYS A 183 23.23 -11.82 -8.20
C LYS A 183 22.07 -12.71 -8.65
N ASP A 184 21.18 -13.08 -7.72
CA ASP A 184 20.06 -13.98 -7.99
C ASP A 184 18.86 -13.22 -8.58
N LEU A 185 18.90 -11.89 -8.63
CA LEU A 185 17.85 -11.02 -9.15
C LEU A 185 18.30 -10.35 -10.44
N LYS A 186 17.48 -10.40 -11.50
CA LYS A 186 17.75 -9.70 -12.76
C LYS A 186 16.66 -8.65 -12.99
N MET A 187 17.07 -7.38 -13.00
CA MET A 187 16.18 -6.25 -13.30
C MET A 187 16.05 -6.03 -14.80
N LEU A 188 14.83 -5.78 -15.27
CA LEU A 188 14.56 -5.36 -16.64
C LEU A 188 14.79 -3.86 -16.81
N SER A 189 14.93 -3.42 -18.05
CA SER A 189 15.07 -2.00 -18.44
C SER A 189 13.86 -1.13 -18.13
N ASN A 190 12.74 -1.71 -17.71
CA ASN A 190 11.55 -1.00 -17.23
C ASN A 190 11.43 -1.04 -15.70
N GLY A 191 12.47 -1.47 -14.98
CA GLY A 191 12.53 -1.50 -13.53
C GLY A 191 11.83 -2.69 -12.87
N LYS A 192 11.22 -3.61 -13.64
CA LYS A 192 10.63 -4.84 -13.08
C LYS A 192 11.71 -5.88 -12.77
N ILE A 193 11.48 -6.72 -11.75
CA ILE A 193 12.26 -7.96 -11.60
C ILE A 193 11.86 -8.91 -12.74
N GLY A 194 12.79 -9.19 -13.63
CA GLY A 194 12.61 -10.03 -14.81
C GLY A 194 12.92 -11.50 -14.56
N ALA A 195 13.83 -11.80 -13.64
CA ALA A 195 14.18 -13.16 -13.28
C ALA A 195 14.62 -13.26 -11.82
N ILE A 196 14.40 -14.44 -11.24
CA ILE A 196 14.82 -14.82 -9.89
C ILE A 196 15.45 -16.21 -9.99
N ASP A 197 16.73 -16.33 -9.67
CA ASP A 197 17.45 -17.60 -9.69
C ASP A 197 17.30 -18.34 -8.36
N ALA A 198 17.36 -17.63 -7.23
CA ALA A 198 17.14 -18.19 -5.89
C ALA A 198 16.52 -17.12 -4.97
N PHE A 199 15.44 -17.50 -4.27
CA PHE A 199 14.77 -16.63 -3.31
C PHE A 199 13.96 -17.48 -2.33
N LYS A 200 14.24 -17.33 -1.04
CA LYS A 200 13.55 -18.06 0.03
C LYS A 200 12.88 -17.07 0.97
N LEU A 201 11.71 -17.46 1.45
CA LEU A 201 10.98 -16.75 2.48
C LEU A 201 10.64 -17.73 3.59
N ASP A 202 11.00 -17.41 4.81
CA ASP A 202 10.40 -18.01 5.99
C ASP A 202 9.76 -16.94 6.85
N GLY A 203 8.77 -17.35 7.63
CA GLY A 203 8.09 -16.41 8.50
C GLY A 203 7.34 -17.07 9.64
N ASN A 204 7.12 -16.27 10.67
CA ASN A 204 6.35 -16.62 11.85
C ASN A 204 5.18 -15.65 11.98
N PHE A 205 4.02 -16.19 12.32
CA PHE A 205 2.82 -15.40 12.53
C PHE A 205 2.41 -15.42 13.99
N PHE A 206 2.15 -14.23 14.50
CA PHE A 206 1.78 -13.99 15.88
C PHE A 206 0.40 -13.35 15.94
N HIS A 207 -0.39 -13.75 16.93
CA HIS A 207 -1.66 -13.15 17.28
C HIS A 207 -1.63 -12.82 18.77
N ASN A 208 -1.78 -11.54 19.12
CA ASN A 208 -1.70 -11.04 20.50
C ASN A 208 -0.45 -11.54 21.24
N GLY A 209 0.70 -11.48 20.56
CA GLY A 209 2.00 -11.90 21.08
C GLY A 209 2.28 -13.41 21.08
N LEU A 210 1.30 -14.26 20.80
CA LEU A 210 1.47 -15.71 20.72
C LEU A 210 1.75 -16.15 19.29
N MET A 211 2.81 -16.94 19.09
CA MET A 211 3.05 -17.57 17.79
C MET A 211 1.96 -18.60 17.52
N VAL A 212 1.25 -18.45 16.41
CA VAL A 212 0.12 -19.34 16.05
C VAL A 212 0.37 -20.12 14.76
N ASP A 213 1.36 -19.75 13.96
CA ASP A 213 1.74 -20.48 12.75
C ASP A 213 3.16 -20.10 12.30
N ASP A 214 3.73 -20.92 11.42
CA ASP A 214 4.98 -20.66 10.72
C ASP A 214 4.92 -21.15 9.27
N PHE A 215 5.86 -20.68 8.45
CA PHE A 215 6.00 -21.21 7.10
C PHE A 215 7.40 -21.05 6.57
N VAL A 216 7.72 -21.93 5.61
CA VAL A 216 8.89 -21.81 4.74
C VAL A 216 8.42 -22.00 3.30
N LYS A 217 8.83 -21.08 2.43
CA LYS A 217 8.54 -21.09 0.99
C LYS A 217 9.78 -20.74 0.22
N GLU A 218 10.01 -21.46 -0.86
CA GLU A 218 11.06 -21.16 -1.83
C GLU A 218 10.40 -20.83 -3.15
N ILE A 219 10.88 -19.77 -3.79
CA ILE A 219 10.49 -19.43 -5.15
C ILE A 219 11.29 -20.32 -6.09
N THR A 220 10.58 -21.06 -6.95
CA THR A 220 11.21 -21.80 -8.05
C THR A 220 11.92 -20.81 -8.98
N PRO A 221 13.15 -21.11 -9.43
CA PRO A 221 13.87 -20.29 -10.38
C PRO A 221 12.99 -19.93 -11.58
N CYS A 222 13.00 -18.66 -11.98
CA CYS A 222 12.16 -18.16 -13.06
C CYS A 222 12.86 -17.04 -13.85
N ASP A 223 12.54 -16.96 -15.14
CA ASP A 223 13.28 -16.20 -16.15
C ASP A 223 12.44 -15.13 -16.86
N THR A 224 11.19 -14.91 -16.41
CA THR A 224 10.32 -13.85 -16.95
C THR A 224 9.57 -13.11 -15.85
N ALA A 225 9.30 -11.82 -16.08
CA ALA A 225 8.57 -10.97 -15.13
C ALA A 225 7.16 -11.49 -14.78
N SER A 226 6.48 -12.14 -15.73
CA SER A 226 5.16 -12.75 -15.49
C SER A 226 5.26 -13.97 -14.56
N LYS A 227 6.30 -14.80 -14.70
CA LYS A 227 6.57 -15.91 -13.78
C LYS A 227 6.98 -15.41 -12.40
N VAL A 228 7.81 -14.37 -12.34
CA VAL A 228 8.16 -13.69 -11.08
C VAL A 228 6.90 -13.21 -10.36
N THR A 229 6.01 -12.49 -11.06
CA THR A 229 4.75 -12.01 -10.51
C THR A 229 3.89 -13.16 -9.97
N LEU A 230 3.72 -14.24 -10.74
CA LEU A 230 2.96 -15.41 -10.31
C LEU A 230 3.55 -16.07 -9.05
N ASN A 231 4.88 -16.20 -8.99
CA ASN A 231 5.57 -16.77 -7.84
C ASN A 231 5.43 -15.89 -6.59
N MET A 232 5.56 -14.58 -6.74
CA MET A 232 5.30 -13.61 -5.67
C MET A 232 3.85 -13.72 -5.16
N MET A 233 2.86 -13.77 -6.05
CA MET A 233 1.45 -13.96 -5.67
C MET A 233 1.23 -15.27 -4.90
N ARG A 234 1.88 -16.36 -5.29
CA ARG A 234 1.78 -17.66 -4.58
C ARG A 234 2.37 -17.58 -3.18
N LEU A 235 3.49 -16.88 -3.05
CA LEU A 235 4.18 -16.66 -1.80
C LEU A 235 3.30 -15.81 -0.85
N PHE A 236 2.71 -14.71 -1.32
CA PHE A 236 1.78 -13.88 -0.52
C PHE A 236 0.44 -14.52 -0.22
N ASN A 237 -0.01 -15.45 -1.06
CA ASN A 237 -1.28 -16.13 -0.83
C ASN A 237 -1.27 -16.97 0.47
N CYS A 238 -0.11 -17.38 0.99
CA CYS A 238 -0.02 -18.10 2.26
C CYS A 238 -0.34 -17.22 3.48
N PRO A 239 0.43 -16.14 3.76
CA PRO A 239 0.12 -15.23 4.88
C PRO A 239 -1.25 -14.59 4.74
N TRP A 240 -1.68 -14.30 3.51
CA TRP A 240 -3.01 -13.77 3.22
C TRP A 240 -4.15 -14.69 3.67
N LYS A 241 -4.12 -15.97 3.27
CA LYS A 241 -5.16 -16.94 3.64
C LYS A 241 -5.16 -17.22 5.14
N MET A 242 -3.98 -17.23 5.75
CA MET A 242 -3.84 -17.43 7.19
C MET A 242 -4.52 -16.30 7.95
N LEU A 243 -4.15 -15.05 7.67
CA LEU A 243 -4.76 -13.88 8.29
C LEU A 243 -6.27 -13.84 8.04
N GLY A 244 -6.70 -14.12 6.80
CA GLY A 244 -8.11 -14.21 6.43
C GLY A 244 -8.90 -15.20 7.30
N ARG A 245 -8.34 -16.39 7.59
CA ARG A 245 -8.96 -17.36 8.50
C ARG A 245 -9.08 -16.82 9.92
N ILE A 246 -8.01 -16.20 10.42
CA ILE A 246 -7.94 -15.71 11.80
C ILE A 246 -8.93 -14.57 12.03
N VAL A 247 -9.05 -13.63 11.08
CA VAL A 247 -10.04 -12.53 11.16
C VAL A 247 -11.47 -12.95 10.78
N GLY A 248 -11.73 -14.26 10.58
CA GLY A 248 -13.05 -14.78 10.25
C GLY A 248 -13.58 -14.44 8.84
N LYS A 249 -12.71 -13.97 7.93
CA LYS A 249 -13.07 -13.63 6.54
C LYS A 249 -12.70 -14.71 5.52
N ASN A 250 -11.90 -15.71 5.90
CA ASN A 250 -11.45 -16.80 5.04
C ASN A 250 -10.92 -16.30 3.67
N ARG A 251 -11.50 -16.77 2.57
CA ARG A 251 -11.19 -16.33 1.21
C ARG A 251 -11.72 -14.93 0.91
N ASN A 252 -12.72 -14.43 1.63
CA ASN A 252 -13.33 -13.11 1.41
C ASN A 252 -12.46 -11.93 1.88
N PHE A 253 -11.20 -12.20 2.25
CA PHE A 253 -10.18 -11.17 2.49
C PHE A 253 -9.74 -10.46 1.18
N TYR A 254 -10.49 -10.63 0.07
CA TYR A 254 -10.27 -10.06 -1.27
C TYR A 254 -10.22 -8.53 -1.35
N PHE A 255 -10.49 -7.82 -0.26
CA PHE A 255 -10.65 -6.37 -0.30
C PHE A 255 -9.64 -5.62 0.58
N THR A 256 -8.81 -6.29 1.37
CA THR A 256 -7.90 -5.56 2.27
C THR A 256 -6.59 -5.20 1.55
N ASN A 257 -6.35 -3.89 1.39
CA ASN A 257 -5.00 -3.34 1.26
C ASN A 257 -4.20 -3.42 2.57
N LEU A 258 -4.59 -4.31 3.47
CA LEU A 258 -4.01 -4.40 4.81
C LEU A 258 -2.88 -5.42 4.83
N VAL A 259 -2.98 -6.60 4.19
CA VAL A 259 -1.83 -7.51 4.00
C VAL A 259 -2.16 -8.45 2.83
N PRO A 260 -1.66 -8.24 1.58
CA PRO A 260 -0.24 -8.42 1.19
C PRO A 260 0.33 -7.35 0.24
N SER A 261 -0.47 -6.36 -0.18
CA SER A 261 -0.02 -5.31 -1.12
C SER A 261 1.03 -4.37 -0.50
N SER A 262 0.95 -4.17 0.82
CA SER A 262 1.93 -3.46 1.66
C SER A 262 3.29 -4.16 1.68
N PHE A 263 3.30 -5.46 1.99
CA PHE A 263 4.49 -6.30 1.97
C PHE A 263 5.21 -6.22 0.62
N TYR A 264 4.51 -6.47 -0.49
CA TYR A 264 5.15 -6.49 -1.80
C TYR A 264 5.75 -5.14 -2.17
N GLY A 265 5.04 -4.05 -1.88
CA GLY A 265 5.55 -2.69 -2.12
C GLY A 265 6.80 -2.37 -1.31
N VAL A 266 6.83 -2.74 -0.02
CA VAL A 266 7.99 -2.53 0.87
C VAL A 266 9.14 -3.45 0.52
N LEU A 267 8.88 -4.71 0.17
CA LEU A 267 9.89 -5.67 -0.30
C LEU A 267 10.65 -5.11 -1.51
N ILE A 268 9.94 -4.67 -2.54
CA ILE A 268 10.56 -4.16 -3.77
C ILE A 268 11.34 -2.87 -3.49
N GLN A 269 10.83 -2.00 -2.60
CA GLN A 269 11.58 -0.82 -2.15
C GLN A 269 12.88 -1.20 -1.46
N ALA A 270 12.84 -2.14 -0.51
CA ALA A 270 13.99 -2.58 0.25
C ALA A 270 15.03 -3.30 -0.63
N ILE A 271 14.59 -4.20 -1.52
CA ILE A 271 15.46 -4.84 -2.53
C ILE A 271 16.14 -3.77 -3.38
N SER A 272 15.40 -2.77 -3.87
CA SER A 272 15.97 -1.69 -4.69
C SER A 272 17.04 -0.90 -3.94
N LEU A 273 16.82 -0.59 -2.66
CA LEU A 273 17.78 0.11 -1.82
C LEU A 273 19.05 -0.72 -1.55
N ILE A 274 18.94 -2.04 -1.44
CA ILE A 274 20.08 -2.97 -1.30
C ILE A 274 20.86 -3.10 -2.62
N LEU A 275 20.17 -3.29 -3.75
CA LEU A 275 20.80 -3.51 -5.05
C LEU A 275 21.46 -2.25 -5.59
N PHE A 276 20.86 -1.09 -5.34
CA PHE A 276 21.30 0.20 -5.88
C PHE A 276 21.52 1.20 -4.76
N PRO A 277 22.47 0.91 -3.83
CA PRO A 277 22.70 1.75 -2.68
C PRO A 277 23.11 3.14 -3.16
N ASN A 278 22.47 4.16 -2.60
CA ASN A 278 22.72 5.58 -2.92
C ASN A 278 22.32 6.02 -4.33
N ASN A 279 21.51 5.26 -5.07
CA ASN A 279 21.07 5.64 -6.41
C ASN A 279 19.56 5.88 -6.51
N TYR A 280 19.14 7.12 -6.24
CA TYR A 280 17.73 7.52 -6.28
C TYR A 280 17.06 7.25 -7.63
N ASN A 281 17.79 7.44 -8.75
CA ASN A 281 17.23 7.23 -10.08
C ASN A 281 16.88 5.75 -10.31
N TYR A 282 17.74 4.82 -9.86
CA TYR A 282 17.45 3.39 -9.96
C TYR A 282 16.36 2.94 -8.96
N PHE A 283 16.28 3.57 -7.79
CA PHE A 283 15.16 3.39 -6.88
C PHE A 283 13.83 3.78 -7.53
N GLN A 284 13.74 5.00 -8.06
CA GLN A 284 12.56 5.49 -8.78
C GLN A 284 12.24 4.62 -10.01
N HIS A 285 13.27 4.17 -10.73
CA HIS A 285 13.12 3.27 -11.87
C HIS A 285 12.48 1.93 -11.45
N THR A 286 12.92 1.36 -10.33
CA THR A 286 12.34 0.13 -9.77
C THR A 286 10.89 0.35 -9.35
N MET A 287 10.58 1.49 -8.73
CA MET A 287 9.20 1.86 -8.37
C MET A 287 8.30 2.01 -9.60
N ALA A 288 8.81 2.61 -10.68
CA ALA A 288 8.08 2.73 -11.93
C ALA A 288 7.73 1.34 -12.51
N GLY A 289 8.63 0.35 -12.40
CA GLY A 289 8.35 -1.03 -12.77
C GLY A 289 7.19 -1.64 -11.99
N LEU A 290 7.09 -1.37 -10.69
CA LEU A 290 5.99 -1.83 -9.83
C LEU A 290 4.65 -1.14 -10.14
N GLN A 291 4.71 0.12 -10.57
CA GLN A 291 3.54 0.98 -10.74
C GLN A 291 3.14 1.16 -12.22
N ARG A 292 3.47 0.18 -13.08
CA ARG A 292 3.10 0.13 -14.50
C ARG A 292 2.46 -1.20 -14.89
N GLU A 293 1.33 -1.11 -15.55
CA GLU A 293 0.60 -2.23 -16.15
C GLU A 293 0.65 -2.10 -17.67
N ASP A 294 1.20 -3.10 -18.37
CA ASP A 294 1.39 -3.07 -19.83
C ASP A 294 2.05 -1.77 -20.34
N ASN A 295 3.06 -1.30 -19.59
CA ASN A 295 3.77 -0.02 -19.76
C ASN A 295 2.95 1.25 -19.52
N ILE A 296 1.66 1.13 -19.18
CA ILE A 296 0.82 2.27 -18.79
C ILE A 296 1.08 2.61 -17.32
N PRO A 297 1.40 3.87 -16.98
CA PRO A 297 1.53 4.30 -15.58
C PRO A 297 0.21 4.15 -14.83
N LEU A 298 0.28 3.61 -13.60
CA LEU A 298 -0.86 3.53 -12.68
C LEU A 298 -1.01 4.79 -11.82
N CYS A 299 -0.01 5.66 -11.84
CA CYS A 299 0.08 6.87 -11.04
C CYS A 299 0.74 7.97 -11.87
N SER A 300 0.21 9.20 -11.79
CA SER A 300 0.81 10.36 -12.44
C SER A 300 2.24 10.64 -11.99
N GLY A 301 2.59 10.26 -10.75
CA GLY A 301 3.95 10.36 -10.23
C GLY A 301 4.97 9.41 -10.87
N MET A 302 4.54 8.49 -11.75
CA MET A 302 5.38 7.47 -12.39
C MET A 302 5.49 7.63 -13.91
N VAL A 303 4.99 8.74 -14.45
CA VAL A 303 5.23 9.12 -15.83
C VAL A 303 6.71 9.41 -16.05
N ILE A 304 7.24 9.03 -17.21
CA ILE A 304 8.65 9.23 -17.54
C ILE A 304 8.93 10.50 -18.33
N ASN A 305 7.91 11.10 -18.97
CA ASN A 305 8.04 12.31 -19.77
C ASN A 305 6.70 13.05 -19.90
N PHE A 306 6.72 14.23 -20.54
CA PHE A 306 5.52 15.03 -20.81
C PHE A 306 4.55 14.38 -21.81
N ASP A 307 5.04 13.56 -22.73
CA ASP A 307 4.19 12.88 -23.71
C ASP A 307 3.23 11.90 -23.00
N GLU A 308 3.73 11.13 -22.03
CA GLU A 308 2.88 10.27 -21.20
C GLU A 308 1.91 11.06 -20.31
N ILE A 309 2.30 12.25 -19.85
CA ILE A 309 1.37 13.14 -19.14
C ILE A 309 0.22 13.54 -20.06
N ASN A 310 0.53 13.96 -21.29
CA ASN A 310 -0.46 14.35 -22.28
C ASN A 310 -1.40 13.19 -22.65
N GLU A 311 -0.85 11.98 -22.75
CA GLU A 311 -1.60 10.78 -23.14
C GLU A 311 -2.49 10.26 -22.01
N PHE A 312 -1.94 10.06 -20.81
CA PHE A 312 -2.63 9.35 -19.73
C PHE A 312 -3.24 10.27 -18.66
N TYR A 313 -2.73 11.50 -18.51
CA TYR A 313 -3.17 12.45 -17.47
C TYR A 313 -3.28 13.89 -18.01
N PRO A 314 -3.98 14.14 -19.14
CA PRO A 314 -3.94 15.43 -19.83
C PRO A 314 -4.36 16.62 -18.95
N ASP A 315 -5.27 16.41 -18.00
CA ASP A 315 -5.70 17.46 -17.08
C ASP A 315 -4.63 17.88 -16.06
N LEU A 316 -3.61 17.06 -15.82
CA LEU A 316 -2.54 17.32 -14.85
C LEU A 316 -1.70 18.54 -15.25
N ILE A 317 -1.55 18.79 -16.55
CA ILE A 317 -0.75 19.91 -17.11
C ILE A 317 -1.20 21.26 -16.54
N LYS A 318 -2.47 21.41 -16.18
CA LYS A 318 -3.03 22.64 -15.59
C LYS A 318 -2.53 22.90 -14.16
N TYR A 319 -1.80 21.94 -13.58
CA TYR A 319 -1.39 21.92 -12.16
C TYR A 319 0.13 21.75 -11.97
N ILE A 320 0.88 21.65 -13.07
CA ILE A 320 2.35 21.65 -13.11
C ILE A 320 2.80 23.07 -13.44
#